data_AF-F7RXZ0-F1
#
_entry.id   AF-F7RXZ0-F1
#
_cell.length_a   1.000
_cell.length_b   1.000
_cell.length_c   1.000
_cell.angle_alpha   90.00
_cell.angle_beta   90.00
_cell.angle_gamma   90.00
#
_symmetry.space_group_name_H-M   'P 1'
#
loop_
_entity.id
_entity.type
_entity.pdbx_description
1 polymer ?
#
loop_
_entity_poly.entity_id
_entity_poly.type
_entity_poly.pdbx_seq_one_letter_code
_entity_poly.pdbx_strand_id
1 'polypeptide(L)' 'MSLSYESEFSCPYCMAPNALEIDAANDVGQAQIVDCQICCQPIELTVHETMDGEFEVIARTDDE' A
#
# COMPACT_ATOMS: atom_id res chain seq x y z
N MET A 1 -6.24 13.56 -16.25
CA MET A 1 -7.10 12.54 -15.63
C MET A 1 -6.24 11.88 -14.59
N SER A 2 -6.54 12.10 -13.32
CA SER A 2 -5.81 11.47 -12.22
C SER A 2 -6.13 9.97 -12.29
N LEU A 3 -5.13 9.13 -12.50
CA LEU A 3 -5.22 7.67 -12.50
C LEU A 3 -4.95 7.12 -11.10
N SER A 4 -5.44 7.84 -10.07
CA SER A 4 -5.31 7.43 -8.68
C SER A 4 -6.52 6.61 -8.26
N TYR A 5 -6.25 5.51 -7.55
CA TYR A 5 -7.23 4.56 -7.05
C TYR A 5 -7.21 4.58 -5.53
N GLU A 6 -8.38 4.70 -4.92
CA GLU A 6 -8.54 4.66 -3.47
C GLU A 6 -8.53 3.20 -3.00
N SER A 7 -7.68 2.88 -2.04
CA SER A 7 -7.57 1.56 -1.44
C SER A 7 -7.33 1.68 0.08
N GLU A 8 -7.40 0.56 0.78
CA GLU A 8 -7.12 0.49 2.20
C GLU A 8 -6.32 -0.76 2.53
N PHE A 9 -5.47 -0.67 3.55
CA PHE A 9 -4.73 -1.81 4.06
C PHE A 9 -4.70 -1.81 5.58
N SER A 10 -4.58 -3.00 6.16
CA SER A 10 -4.48 -3.16 7.61
C SER A 10 -3.01 -3.11 8.04
N CYS A 11 -2.69 -2.25 9.00
CA CYS A 11 -1.34 -2.16 9.55
C CYS A 11 -0.95 -3.47 10.24
N PRO A 12 0.16 -4.12 9.87
CA PRO A 12 0.62 -5.36 10.51
C PRO A 12 1.05 -5.18 11.97
N TYR A 13 1.38 -3.94 12.40
CA TYR A 13 1.81 -3.65 13.76
C TYR A 13 0.65 -3.45 14.74
N CYS A 14 -0.30 -2.57 14.40
CA CYS A 14 -1.39 -2.16 15.30
C CYS A 14 -2.78 -2.68 14.87
N MET A 15 -2.87 -3.36 13.73
CA MET A 15 -4.12 -3.87 13.14
C MET A 15 -5.16 -2.78 12.82
N ALA A 16 -4.76 -1.52 12.78
CA ALA A 16 -5.65 -0.44 12.37
C ALA A 16 -5.72 -0.33 10.83
N PRO A 17 -6.89 0.04 10.28
CA PRO A 17 -7.03 0.32 8.86
C PRO A 17 -6.31 1.63 8.50
N ASN A 18 -5.65 1.66 7.36
CA ASN A 18 -4.95 2.81 6.80
C ASN A 18 -5.45 3.03 5.38
N ALA A 19 -5.74 4.29 5.05
CA ALA A 19 -6.10 4.68 3.70
C ALA A 19 -4.84 4.75 2.82
N LEU A 20 -4.94 4.29 1.58
CA LEU A 20 -3.90 4.29 0.57
C LEU A 20 -4.46 4.86 -0.73
N GLU A 21 -3.70 5.75 -1.36
CA GLU A 21 -3.98 6.20 -2.72
C GLU A 21 -2.93 5.57 -3.63
N ILE A 22 -3.38 4.84 -4.64
CA ILE A 22 -2.53 4.10 -5.58
C ILE A 22 -2.52 4.87 -6.90
N ASP A 23 -1.37 5.40 -7.30
CA ASP A 23 -1.16 5.89 -8.66
C ASP A 23 -0.69 4.74 -9.55
N ALA A 24 -1.57 4.20 -10.39
CA ALA A 24 -1.24 3.04 -11.23
C ALA A 24 -0.05 3.30 -12.18
N ALA A 25 0.24 4.56 -12.52
CA ALA A 25 1.34 4.90 -13.42
C ALA A 25 2.70 4.98 -12.70
N ASN A 26 2.71 5.21 -11.37
CA ASN A 26 3.93 5.45 -10.59
C ASN A 26 4.18 4.38 -9.52
N ASP A 27 3.14 3.81 -8.92
CA ASP A 27 3.24 2.93 -7.76
C ASP A 27 3.29 1.44 -8.12
N VAL A 28 2.74 1.05 -9.28
CA VAL A 28 2.71 -0.36 -9.70
C VAL A 28 4.13 -0.89 -9.93
N GLY A 29 4.49 -1.93 -9.18
CA GLY A 29 5.82 -2.54 -9.22
C GLY A 29 6.90 -1.76 -8.45
N GLN A 30 6.54 -0.70 -7.74
CA GLN A 30 7.44 0.05 -6.87
C GLN A 30 7.20 -0.32 -5.40
N ALA A 31 8.28 -0.54 -4.66
CA ALA A 31 8.24 -0.66 -3.20
C ALA A 31 8.30 0.74 -2.60
N GLN A 32 7.37 1.04 -1.69
CA GLN A 32 7.22 2.33 -1.05
C GLN A 32 7.07 2.16 0.45
N ILE A 33 7.76 3.00 1.21
CA ILE A 33 7.65 3.01 2.67
C ILE A 33 6.60 4.04 3.08
N VAL A 34 5.61 3.59 3.82
CA VAL A 34 4.49 4.40 4.28
C VAL A 34 4.28 4.19 5.77
N ASP A 35 4.15 5.30 6.49
CA ASP A 35 3.93 5.24 7.93
C ASP A 35 2.47 4.97 8.25
N CYS A 36 2.22 4.10 9.23
CA CYS A 36 0.87 3.93 9.74
C CYS A 36 0.34 5.24 10.35
N GLN A 37 -0.87 5.65 9.94
CA GLN A 37 -1.54 6.86 10.44
C GLN A 37 -1.89 6.80 11.93
N ILE A 38 -1.86 5.61 12.53
CA ILE A 38 -2.22 5.38 13.94
C ILE A 38 -0.98 5.16 14.82
N CYS A 39 -0.10 4.22 14.44
CA CYS A 39 1.04 3.82 15.27
C CYS A 39 2.39 4.36 14.78
N CYS A 40 2.44 5.10 13.67
CA CYS A 40 3.66 5.69 13.10
C CYS A 40 4.81 4.68 12.93
N GLN A 41 4.47 3.44 12.56
CA GLN A 41 5.47 2.43 12.21
C GLN A 41 5.64 2.40 10.69
N PRO A 42 6.89 2.28 10.18
CA PRO A 42 7.14 2.20 8.76
C PRO A 42 6.66 0.85 8.23
N ILE A 43 5.89 0.88 7.14
CA ILE A 43 5.37 -0.31 6.47
C ILE A 43 5.84 -0.25 5.01
N GLU A 44 6.47 -1.32 4.55
CA GLU A 44 6.80 -1.47 3.14
C GLU A 44 5.54 -1.95 2.40
N LEU A 45 5.03 -1.10 1.52
CA LEU A 45 3.93 -1.42 0.62
C LEU A 45 4.47 -1.64 -0.79
N THR A 46 3.95 -2.66 -1.45
CA THR A 46 4.17 -2.90 -2.87
C THR A 46 2.83 -3.14 -3.54
N VAL A 47 2.57 -2.41 -4.62
CA VAL A 47 1.35 -2.57 -5.42
C VAL A 47 1.66 -3.40 -6.66
N HIS A 48 0.84 -4.41 -6.90
CA HIS A 48 0.91 -5.25 -8.09
C HIS A 48 -0.39 -5.14 -8.88
N GLU A 49 -0.28 -4.92 -10.18
CA GLU A 49 -1.43 -5.03 -11.09
C GLU A 49 -1.55 -6.49 -11.55
N THR A 50 -2.72 -7.07 -11.37
CA THR A 50 -3.04 -8.44 -11.80
C THR A 50 -3.51 -8.47 -13.25
N MET A 51 -3.54 -9.66 -13.86
CA MET A 51 -3.98 -9.83 -15.26
C MET A 51 -5.45 -9.43 -15.50
N ASP A 52 -6.27 -9.42 -14.46
CA ASP A 52 -7.68 -9.01 -14.50
C ASP A 52 -7.86 -7.48 -14.35
N GLY A 53 -6.75 -6.73 -14.18
CA GLY A 53 -6.77 -5.28 -13.96
C GLY A 53 -7.12 -4.87 -12.52
N GLU A 54 -7.06 -5.81 -11.57
CA GLU A 54 -7.19 -5.52 -10.14
C GLU A 54 -5.83 -5.22 -9.51
N PHE A 55 -5.81 -4.35 -8.50
CA PHE A 55 -4.60 -4.01 -7.75
C PHE A 55 -4.49 -4.85 -6.48
N GLU A 56 -3.40 -5.58 -6.34
CA GLU A 56 -3.03 -6.29 -5.12
C GLU A 56 -2.04 -5.44 -4.32
N VAL A 57 -2.37 -5.16 -3.06
CA VAL A 57 -1.53 -4.38 -2.15
C VAL A 57 -0.89 -5.34 -1.15
N ILE A 58 0.44 -5.41 -1.15
CA ILE A 58 1.21 -6.24 -0.24
C ILE A 58 1.84 -5.34 0.83
N ALA A 59 1.45 -5.55 2.09
CA ALA A 59 2.02 -4.85 3.24
C ALA A 59 3.00 -5.74 4.01
N ARG A 60 4.24 -5.27 4.13
CA ARG A 60 5.33 -5.95 4.83
C ARG A 60 5.89 -5.05 5.93
N THR A 61 6.34 -5.69 7.01
CA THR A 61 7.06 -5.05 8.10
C THR A 61 8.56 -5.03 7.80
N ASP A 62 9.29 -4.07 8.37
CA ASP A 62 10.76 -3.94 8.26
C ASP A 62 11.55 -5.10 8.92
N ASP A 63 10.87 -6.00 9.64
CA ASP A 63 11.49 -7.06 10.47
C ASP A 63 11.95 -8.32 9.69
N GLU A 64 12.03 -8.27 8.35
CA GLU A 64 12.49 -9.38 7.49
C GLU A 64 13.64 -8.99 6.56
#